data_AF-A0A177CJ12-F1
#
_entry.id   AF-A0A177CJ12-F1
#
_cell.length_a   1.000
_cell.length_b   1.000
_cell.length_c   1.000
_cell.angle_alpha   90.00
_cell.angle_beta   90.00
_cell.angle_gamma   90.00
#
_symmetry.space_group_name_H-M   'P 1'
#
loop_
_entity.id
_entity.type
_entity.pdbx_description
1 polymer ?
#
loop_
_entity_poly.entity_id
_entity_poly.type
_entity_poly.pdbx_seq_one_letter_code
_entity_poly.pdbx_strand_id
1 'polypeptide(L)'
;MIDLEEVGNDAPGTNKRIAPAFEGYNFDARWWTGPIDKIEKRLAQVPDDTDGLAVLVTTGAFCPIHKGHVQLLETAKRELESRGITVLGGYICPDHDQYVSSKIISGSLSAAQRLELCELAVEESEWLMVDRWAAIYASGSVGFTTIVDHVDKMIKQHVRTTKPIHIVYTFGGDNAMFACSFVARWSCICVLRPGSLAYFNDTSAYNSLRKNPRIIFSRNTTAPLDSTTIRRGDLSGLLPKVRDRYLYMQRAERDTALRGASSLSNSIDTLYVRNEGVWTLSSLLQKSKCSLEHLLKAYGAFCEELRQVFELASDPGATIQSIDLKDQQSILDKKVSKHEKIISLDPCLSGLHDMSLWHVSKPLTKASTAIVAPLEQTSAVKHVRQAEAGAYVVLAEHFPVDPATERLITEQLPTGCSVVKYMSHMDLITSGSCYMASFKRRKNEATINARDYLAGSHEGGIVLQLGDEQLVRAPSIIPYVRPSHQTHVDAMVEMWFSRQVWDLNLRFFEAIGGGLTVKDMAVGFQALCEAQGFPADMPVTELCDWHIKAFEDMDYVGIEDD
;
A
#
# COMPACT_ATOMS: atom_id res chain seq x y z
N MET A 1 5.35 -18.54 41.37
CA MET A 1 4.78 -17.54 42.28
C MET A 1 5.93 -16.95 43.07
N ILE A 2 6.34 -15.73 42.74
CA ILE A 2 7.30 -14.93 43.49
C ILE A 2 6.56 -13.61 43.73
N ASP A 3 6.41 -13.26 45.01
CA ASP A 3 5.64 -12.12 45.49
C ASP A 3 6.16 -10.79 44.93
N LEU A 4 5.22 -9.95 44.48
CA LEU A 4 5.44 -8.62 43.89
C LEU A 4 5.13 -7.49 44.89
N GLU A 5 5.30 -7.69 46.20
CA GLU A 5 4.90 -6.70 47.22
C GLU A 5 6.00 -5.79 47.77
N GLU A 6 7.26 -5.88 47.33
CA GLU A 6 8.32 -4.96 47.77
C GLU A 6 8.93 -4.12 46.64
N VAL A 7 8.13 -3.22 46.08
CA VAL A 7 8.67 -1.96 45.53
C VAL A 7 7.87 -0.83 46.15
N GLY A 8 8.44 -0.28 47.22
CA GLY A 8 7.83 0.72 48.08
C GLY A 8 7.42 2.00 47.37
N ASN A 9 6.27 2.51 47.85
CA ASN A 9 5.80 3.88 47.73
C ASN A 9 6.92 4.89 48.00
N ASP A 10 7.37 5.61 46.97
CA ASP A 10 8.00 6.93 47.10
C ASP A 10 8.04 7.68 45.75
N ALA A 11 6.91 7.70 45.03
CA ALA A 11 6.69 8.63 43.91
C ALA A 11 5.52 9.56 44.27
N PRO A 12 5.72 10.89 44.36
CA PRO A 12 4.64 11.80 44.74
C PRO A 12 3.68 11.99 43.56
N GLY A 13 2.47 11.46 43.72
CA GLY A 13 1.27 11.98 43.07
C GLY A 13 0.93 11.43 41.68
N THR A 14 0.43 10.19 41.59
CA THR A 14 -0.57 9.81 40.58
C THR A 14 -1.46 8.69 41.13
N ASN A 15 -2.46 9.04 41.94
CA ASN A 15 -3.51 8.09 42.35
C ASN A 15 -4.59 7.97 41.26
N LYS A 16 -4.18 7.57 40.05
CA LYS A 16 -5.09 7.05 39.02
C LYS A 16 -4.59 5.65 38.68
N ARG A 17 -5.35 4.63 39.07
CA ARG A 17 -5.22 3.28 38.52
C ARG A 17 -5.25 3.41 36.99
N ILE A 18 -4.11 3.24 36.34
CA ILE A 18 -4.04 3.03 34.90
C ILE A 18 -4.60 1.62 34.71
N ALA A 19 -5.78 1.51 34.11
CA ALA A 19 -6.32 0.21 33.68
C ALA A 19 -5.27 -0.48 32.80
N PRO A 20 -5.08 -1.80 32.92
CA PRO A 20 -4.10 -2.49 32.09
C PRO A 20 -4.51 -2.35 30.62
N ALA A 21 -3.78 -1.55 29.85
CA ALA A 21 -4.04 -1.24 28.44
C ALA A 21 -3.76 -2.42 27.48
N PHE A 22 -3.79 -3.65 27.97
CA PHE A 22 -3.14 -4.79 27.34
C PHE A 22 -4.07 -5.92 26.89
N GLU A 23 -5.36 -5.87 27.20
CA GLU A 23 -6.34 -6.89 26.79
C GLU A 23 -7.46 -6.21 26.00
N GLY A 24 -7.51 -6.42 24.69
CA GLY A 24 -8.65 -5.96 23.88
C GLY A 24 -8.43 -5.82 22.37
N TYR A 25 -7.19 -5.61 21.90
CA TYR A 25 -6.94 -5.46 20.46
C TYR A 25 -6.71 -6.82 19.78
N ASN A 26 -7.77 -7.39 19.22
CA ASN A 26 -7.70 -8.58 18.38
C ASN A 26 -7.58 -8.16 16.90
N PHE A 27 -6.37 -7.84 16.47
CA PHE A 27 -6.07 -7.60 15.06
C PHE A 27 -5.69 -8.91 14.37
N ASP A 28 -6.38 -9.22 13.26
CA ASP A 28 -6.05 -10.36 12.41
C ASP A 28 -4.88 -10.00 11.49
N ALA A 29 -3.75 -10.66 11.72
CA ALA A 29 -2.51 -10.37 11.02
C ALA A 29 -2.57 -10.64 9.52
N ARG A 30 -3.61 -11.32 8.99
CA ARG A 30 -3.84 -11.44 7.55
C ARG A 30 -4.09 -10.09 6.87
N TRP A 31 -4.56 -9.09 7.63
CA TRP A 31 -4.74 -7.74 7.11
C TRP A 31 -3.38 -7.02 7.03
N TRP A 32 -2.91 -6.77 5.81
CA TRP A 32 -1.68 -6.04 5.56
C TRP A 32 -1.78 -4.58 6.04
N THR A 33 -0.78 -4.12 6.77
CA THR A 33 -0.77 -2.74 7.34
C THR A 33 0.47 -1.93 6.99
N GLY A 34 1.53 -2.60 6.57
CA GLY A 34 2.74 -1.99 6.05
C GLY A 34 3.38 -2.91 5.01
N PRO A 35 4.23 -2.37 4.12
CA PRO A 35 4.99 -3.17 3.18
C PRO A 35 6.06 -3.98 3.93
N ILE A 36 6.47 -5.11 3.36
CA ILE A 36 7.50 -6.02 3.92
C ILE A 36 8.71 -6.18 2.99
N ASP A 37 8.69 -5.49 1.86
CA ASP A 37 9.57 -5.72 0.72
C ASP A 37 11.05 -5.55 1.05
N LYS A 38 11.37 -4.56 1.88
CA LYS A 38 12.74 -4.26 2.29
C LYS A 38 13.27 -5.32 3.28
N ILE A 39 12.39 -5.87 4.11
CA ILE A 39 12.72 -6.97 5.03
C ILE A 39 13.03 -8.23 4.23
N GLU A 40 12.17 -8.62 3.28
CA GLU A 40 12.39 -9.79 2.41
C GLU A 40 13.69 -9.64 1.60
N LYS A 41 13.89 -8.48 0.96
CA LYS A 41 15.09 -8.18 0.17
C LYS A 41 16.36 -8.36 1.00
N ARG A 42 16.37 -7.86 2.24
CA ARG A 42 17.53 -7.95 3.12
C ARG A 42 17.69 -9.36 3.68
N LEU A 43 16.59 -10.03 4.03
CA LEU A 43 16.58 -11.42 4.53
C LEU A 43 17.24 -12.38 3.52
N ALA A 44 16.95 -12.24 2.23
CA ALA A 44 17.55 -13.05 1.17
C ALA A 44 19.09 -12.87 1.04
N GLN A 45 19.65 -11.82 1.65
CA GLN A 45 21.09 -11.52 1.63
C GLN A 45 21.79 -11.90 2.94
N VAL A 46 21.05 -12.39 3.93
CA VAL A 46 21.60 -12.69 5.26
C VAL A 46 22.40 -14.00 5.22
N PRO A 47 23.64 -14.02 5.70
CA PRO A 47 24.41 -15.25 5.87
C PRO A 47 23.75 -16.26 6.83
N ASP A 48 23.89 -17.56 6.52
CA ASP A 48 23.35 -18.65 7.34
C ASP A 48 23.88 -18.66 8.78
N ASP A 49 25.09 -18.13 9.02
CA ASP A 49 25.74 -18.03 10.32
C ASP A 49 25.38 -16.77 11.14
N THR A 50 24.43 -15.96 10.67
CA THR A 50 23.98 -14.76 11.42
C THR A 50 23.28 -15.15 12.72
N ASP A 51 23.80 -14.64 13.84
CA ASP A 51 23.39 -14.93 15.23
C ASP A 51 22.00 -14.37 15.62
N GLY A 52 21.54 -13.29 14.99
CA GLY A 52 20.25 -12.69 15.33
C GLY A 52 19.69 -11.79 14.23
N LEU A 53 18.37 -11.84 14.04
CA LEU A 53 17.63 -10.99 13.11
C LEU A 53 16.78 -10.00 13.90
N ALA A 54 16.74 -8.75 13.47
CA ALA A 54 15.94 -7.73 14.11
C ALA A 54 15.15 -6.87 13.12
N VAL A 55 13.99 -6.40 13.56
CA VAL A 55 13.23 -5.31 12.92
C VAL A 55 13.08 -4.20 13.93
N LEU A 56 13.46 -2.98 13.54
CA LEU A 56 13.33 -1.81 14.39
C LEU A 56 11.93 -1.22 14.30
N VAL A 57 11.36 -0.75 15.40
CA VAL A 57 10.05 -0.08 15.42
C VAL A 57 10.16 1.22 16.19
N THR A 58 9.65 2.32 15.65
CA THR A 58 9.45 3.57 16.40
C THR A 58 8.04 4.07 16.19
N THR A 59 7.39 4.53 17.26
CA THR A 59 6.11 5.24 17.18
C THR A 59 6.26 6.70 17.61
N GLY A 60 5.29 7.52 17.24
CA GLY A 60 5.19 8.90 17.65
C GLY A 60 4.19 9.71 16.83
N ALA A 61 4.04 10.97 17.22
CA ALA A 61 3.16 11.89 16.52
C ALA A 61 3.65 12.25 15.10
N PHE A 62 4.95 12.20 14.82
CA PHE A 62 5.57 12.57 13.52
C PHE A 62 4.91 13.77 12.82
N CYS A 63 4.74 14.87 13.56
CA CYS A 63 3.93 16.02 13.14
C CYS A 63 4.78 17.31 13.04
N PRO A 64 5.59 17.49 11.99
CA PRO A 64 5.92 16.51 10.94
C PRO A 64 7.11 15.60 11.33
N ILE A 65 7.30 14.51 10.57
CA ILE A 65 8.56 13.74 10.58
C ILE A 65 9.75 14.61 10.14
N HIS A 66 10.95 14.27 10.60
CA HIS A 66 12.16 15.06 10.35
C HIS A 66 13.43 14.19 10.40
N LYS A 67 14.57 14.74 9.98
CA LYS A 67 15.87 14.03 9.91
C LYS A 67 16.25 13.35 11.22
N GLY A 68 15.98 13.99 12.36
CA GLY A 68 16.23 13.39 13.69
C GLY A 68 15.51 12.05 13.95
N HIS A 69 14.31 11.84 13.39
CA HIS A 69 13.61 10.56 13.49
C HIS A 69 14.29 9.46 12.67
N VAL A 70 14.75 9.80 11.46
CA VAL A 70 15.52 8.88 10.61
C VAL A 70 16.86 8.55 11.27
N GLN A 71 17.58 9.57 11.76
CA GLN A 71 18.86 9.40 12.46
C GLN A 71 18.75 8.54 13.73
N LEU A 72 17.61 8.59 14.42
CA LEU A 72 17.32 7.73 15.57
C LEU A 72 17.41 6.25 15.15
N LEU A 73 16.68 5.87 14.10
CA LEU A 73 16.66 4.51 13.58
C LEU A 73 18.02 4.11 12.98
N GLU A 74 18.69 4.99 12.24
CA GLU A 74 20.04 4.74 11.71
C GLU A 74 21.09 4.53 12.82
N THR A 75 20.92 5.19 13.97
CA THR A 75 21.79 5.01 15.13
C THR A 75 21.52 3.68 15.82
N ALA A 76 20.24 3.35 16.01
CA ALA A 76 19.83 2.06 16.56
C ALA A 76 20.29 0.89 15.69
N LYS A 77 20.17 1.02 14.36
CA LYS A 77 20.63 0.01 13.40
C LYS A 77 22.12 -0.26 13.54
N ARG A 78 22.95 0.78 13.53
CA ARG A 78 24.41 0.65 13.70
C ARG A 78 24.79 0.01 15.03
N GLU A 79 24.11 0.36 16.11
CA GLU A 79 24.33 -0.24 17.42
C GLU A 79 24.03 -1.75 17.42
N LEU A 80 22.89 -2.17 16.87
CA LEU A 80 22.55 -3.60 16.76
C LEU A 80 23.53 -4.35 15.85
N GLU A 81 23.87 -3.81 14.68
CA GLU A 81 24.79 -4.45 13.74
C GLU A 81 26.20 -4.60 14.32
N SER A 82 26.67 -3.62 15.09
CA SER A 82 27.95 -3.72 15.83
C SER A 82 27.99 -4.84 16.88
N ARG A 83 26.82 -5.37 17.26
CA ARG A 83 26.65 -6.47 18.22
C ARG A 83 26.37 -7.80 17.53
N GLY A 84 26.52 -7.87 16.20
CA GLY A 84 26.27 -9.07 15.41
C GLY A 84 24.79 -9.34 15.11
N ILE A 85 23.90 -8.39 15.40
CA ILE A 85 22.47 -8.52 15.11
C ILE A 85 22.18 -7.85 13.76
N THR A 86 21.72 -8.64 12.80
CA THR A 86 21.36 -8.13 11.47
C THR A 86 19.97 -7.49 11.50
N VAL A 87 19.91 -6.19 11.25
CA VAL A 87 18.64 -5.46 11.13
C VAL A 87 18.10 -5.67 9.73
N LEU A 88 16.97 -6.35 9.59
CA LEU A 88 16.31 -6.63 8.30
C LEU A 88 15.54 -5.42 7.76
N GLY A 89 14.98 -4.60 8.65
CA GLY A 89 14.17 -3.46 8.29
C GLY A 89 13.78 -2.63 9.50
N GLY A 90 13.07 -1.54 9.26
CA GLY A 90 12.54 -0.70 10.32
C GLY A 90 11.21 -0.04 9.96
N TYR A 91 10.29 0.01 10.91
CA TYR A 91 9.00 0.67 10.75
C TYR A 91 8.94 1.99 11.52
N ILE A 92 8.52 3.02 10.80
CA ILE A 92 7.96 4.23 11.38
C ILE A 92 6.45 4.02 11.47
N CYS A 93 5.91 4.03 12.68
CA CYS A 93 4.50 3.79 12.96
C CYS A 93 3.85 5.08 13.47
N PRO A 94 3.25 5.94 12.65
CA PRO A 94 2.59 7.13 13.17
C PRO A 94 1.42 6.79 14.09
N ASP A 95 1.29 7.52 15.19
CA ASP A 95 0.21 7.29 16.17
C ASP A 95 -1.16 7.75 15.63
N HIS A 96 -2.22 7.34 16.32
CA HIS A 96 -3.60 7.75 16.04
C HIS A 96 -3.83 9.26 16.24
N ASP A 97 -4.78 9.87 15.53
CA ASP A 97 -5.09 11.31 15.66
C ASP A 97 -5.58 11.71 17.06
N GLN A 98 -6.17 10.78 17.81
CA GLN A 98 -6.51 10.99 19.23
C GLN A 98 -5.25 11.26 20.09
N TYR A 99 -4.14 10.56 19.84
CA TYR A 99 -2.89 10.84 20.55
C TYR A 99 -2.34 12.21 20.15
N VAL A 100 -2.33 12.50 18.84
CA VAL A 100 -1.74 13.72 18.28
C VAL A 100 -2.49 14.95 18.77
N SER A 101 -3.82 14.94 18.73
CA SER A 101 -4.67 16.04 19.21
C SER A 101 -4.51 16.30 20.72
N SER A 102 -4.27 15.26 21.52
CA SER A 102 -4.00 15.44 22.96
C SER A 102 -2.65 16.13 23.25
N LYS A 103 -1.70 16.01 22.31
CA LYS A 103 -0.31 16.48 22.45
C LYS A 103 -0.04 17.80 21.73
N ILE A 104 -0.74 18.06 20.63
CA ILE A 104 -0.46 19.16 19.69
C ILE A 104 -1.75 19.97 19.51
N ILE A 105 -1.80 21.12 20.19
CA ILE A 105 -2.98 22.00 20.20
C ILE A 105 -3.11 22.82 18.90
N SER A 106 -2.00 23.16 18.26
CA SER A 106 -1.98 23.99 17.04
C SER A 106 -0.95 23.46 16.04
N GLY A 107 -1.34 23.43 14.76
CA GLY A 107 -0.52 22.88 13.68
C GLY A 107 -0.43 21.35 13.69
N SER A 108 -1.46 20.66 14.19
CA SER A 108 -1.60 19.21 14.08
C SER A 108 -1.93 18.84 12.63
N LEU A 109 -1.26 17.80 12.13
CA LEU A 109 -1.54 17.18 10.83
C LEU A 109 -2.43 15.95 11.05
N SER A 110 -3.34 15.67 10.11
CA SER A 110 -4.16 14.46 10.13
C SER A 110 -3.31 13.19 9.98
N ALA A 111 -3.86 12.04 10.35
CA ALA A 111 -3.19 10.74 10.22
C ALA A 111 -2.64 10.50 8.82
N ALA A 112 -3.44 10.78 7.81
CA ALA A 112 -3.04 10.55 6.43
C ALA A 112 -2.03 11.59 5.91
N GLN A 113 -2.11 12.87 6.33
CA GLN A 113 -1.05 13.84 6.05
C GLN A 113 0.29 13.40 6.66
N ARG A 114 0.27 12.91 7.91
CA ARG A 114 1.46 12.41 8.61
C ARG A 114 2.04 11.17 7.95
N LEU A 115 1.19 10.24 7.55
CA LEU A 115 1.59 9.04 6.82
C LEU A 115 2.27 9.40 5.51
N GLU A 116 1.68 10.31 4.72
CA GLU A 116 2.28 10.77 3.47
C GLU A 116 3.68 11.36 3.70
N LEU A 117 3.84 12.22 4.72
CA LEU A 117 5.15 12.77 5.06
C LEU A 117 6.14 11.69 5.52
N CYS A 118 5.68 10.67 6.26
CA CYS A 118 6.50 9.54 6.68
C CYS A 118 6.95 8.68 5.49
N GLU A 119 6.04 8.40 4.55
CA GLU A 119 6.33 7.66 3.33
C GLU A 119 7.37 8.40 2.48
N LEU A 120 7.22 9.71 2.30
CA LEU A 120 8.21 10.56 1.63
C LEU A 120 9.57 10.62 2.35
N ALA A 121 9.58 10.49 3.68
CA ALA A 121 10.82 10.50 4.46
C ALA A 121 11.64 9.21 4.29
N VAL A 122 10.99 8.09 3.96
CA VAL A 122 11.63 6.77 3.85
C VAL A 122 11.64 6.22 2.42
N GLU A 123 11.14 6.97 1.45
CA GLU A 123 11.07 6.60 0.04
C GLU A 123 12.44 6.15 -0.50
N GLU A 124 13.49 6.92 -0.22
CA GLU A 124 14.88 6.64 -0.66
C GLU A 124 15.65 5.72 0.31
N SER A 125 15.01 5.20 1.36
CA SER A 125 15.67 4.30 2.31
C SER A 125 15.63 2.87 1.81
N GLU A 126 16.76 2.15 1.87
CA GLU A 126 16.82 0.73 1.51
C GLU A 126 16.24 -0.21 2.58
N TRP A 127 15.87 0.29 3.77
CA TRP A 127 15.46 -0.58 4.89
C TRP A 127 14.32 -0.02 5.76
N LEU A 128 14.02 1.28 5.69
CA LEU A 128 12.92 1.90 6.42
C LEU A 128 11.62 1.89 5.64
N MET A 129 10.52 1.60 6.34
CA MET A 129 9.16 1.54 5.82
C MET A 129 8.20 2.22 6.81
N VAL A 130 6.95 2.41 6.40
CA VAL A 130 5.89 2.97 7.23
C VAL A 130 4.86 1.88 7.49
N ASP A 131 4.50 1.70 8.76
CA ASP A 131 3.35 0.89 9.16
C ASP A 131 2.17 1.82 9.48
N ARG A 132 1.00 1.51 8.93
CA ARG A 132 -0.18 2.38 8.95
C ARG A 132 -1.15 2.05 10.08
N TRP A 133 -0.92 0.96 10.81
CA TRP A 133 -1.91 0.39 11.71
C TRP A 133 -2.35 1.34 12.81
N ALA A 134 -1.40 1.88 13.57
CA ALA A 134 -1.72 2.79 14.67
C ALA A 134 -2.38 4.10 14.20
N ALA A 135 -2.07 4.55 12.97
CA ALA A 135 -2.57 5.81 12.44
C ALA A 135 -3.99 5.70 11.89
N ILE A 136 -4.32 4.59 11.20
CA ILE A 136 -5.52 4.45 10.38
C ILE A 136 -6.42 3.30 10.82
N TYR A 137 -5.85 2.19 11.29
CA TYR A 137 -6.59 0.94 11.54
C TYR A 137 -6.88 0.70 13.01
N ALA A 138 -6.19 1.36 13.93
CA ALA A 138 -6.54 1.30 15.34
C ALA A 138 -7.79 2.16 15.61
N SER A 139 -8.77 1.64 16.35
CA SER A 139 -9.97 2.38 16.77
C SER A 139 -9.69 3.55 17.72
N GLY A 140 -8.46 3.69 18.19
CA GLY A 140 -8.03 4.83 18.98
C GLY A 140 -6.55 4.84 19.29
N SER A 141 -6.15 5.73 20.21
CA SER A 141 -4.77 5.79 20.69
C SER A 141 -4.39 4.51 21.42
N VAL A 142 -3.35 3.83 20.93
CA VAL A 142 -2.79 2.60 21.52
C VAL A 142 -1.42 2.83 22.15
N GLY A 143 -1.01 1.93 23.04
CA GLY A 143 0.33 1.96 23.65
C GLY A 143 1.40 1.45 22.70
N PHE A 144 2.64 1.96 22.83
CA PHE A 144 3.77 1.55 21.97
C PHE A 144 4.08 0.03 22.04
N THR A 145 3.82 -0.62 23.17
CA THR A 145 3.94 -2.08 23.29
C THR A 145 2.91 -2.84 22.47
N THR A 146 1.72 -2.28 22.28
CA THR A 146 0.68 -2.87 21.42
C THR A 146 1.09 -2.75 19.96
N ILE A 147 1.74 -1.65 19.57
CA ILE A 147 2.33 -1.48 18.24
C ILE A 147 3.45 -2.50 18.01
N VAL A 148 4.28 -2.77 19.02
CA VAL A 148 5.30 -3.84 18.96
C VAL A 148 4.66 -5.22 18.79
N ASP A 149 3.61 -5.53 19.56
CA ASP A 149 2.84 -6.77 19.44
C ASP A 149 2.22 -6.92 18.04
N HIS A 150 1.69 -5.83 17.47
CA HIS A 150 1.14 -5.78 16.11
C HIS A 150 2.20 -6.09 15.06
N VAL A 151 3.34 -5.37 15.08
CA VAL A 151 4.41 -5.57 14.10
C VAL A 151 4.98 -6.99 14.20
N ASP A 152 5.12 -7.55 15.40
CA ASP A 152 5.56 -8.94 15.58
C ASP A 152 4.58 -9.93 14.90
N LYS A 153 3.27 -9.76 15.10
CA LYS A 153 2.25 -10.59 14.45
C LYS A 153 2.28 -10.45 12.93
N MET A 154 2.34 -9.22 12.41
CA MET A 154 2.42 -8.95 10.97
C MET A 154 3.66 -9.61 10.35
N ILE A 155 4.83 -9.47 10.98
CA ILE A 155 6.07 -10.07 10.47
C ILE A 155 6.00 -11.58 10.48
N LYS A 156 5.48 -12.20 11.54
CA LYS A 156 5.30 -13.66 11.60
C LYS A 156 4.32 -14.19 10.55
N GLN A 157 3.28 -13.41 10.24
CA GLN A 157 2.29 -13.79 9.25
C GLN A 157 2.84 -13.71 7.82
N HIS A 158 3.64 -12.68 7.51
CA HIS A 158 3.95 -12.37 6.12
C HIS A 158 5.40 -12.64 5.71
N VAL A 159 6.33 -12.74 6.67
CA VAL A 159 7.75 -12.99 6.38
C VAL A 159 8.07 -14.45 6.65
N ARG A 160 8.32 -15.21 5.57
CA ARG A 160 8.71 -16.62 5.66
C ARG A 160 10.18 -16.74 6.04
N THR A 161 10.45 -17.23 7.25
CA THR A 161 11.80 -17.51 7.72
C THR A 161 11.80 -18.59 8.80
N THR A 162 12.87 -19.39 8.84
CA THR A 162 13.11 -20.36 9.93
C THR A 162 13.81 -19.72 11.13
N LYS A 163 14.44 -18.55 10.93
CA LYS A 163 15.14 -17.80 11.97
C LYS A 163 14.18 -16.84 12.68
N PRO A 164 14.17 -16.78 14.02
CA PRO A 164 13.33 -15.84 14.74
C PRO A 164 13.76 -14.39 14.44
N ILE A 165 12.78 -13.53 14.16
CA ILE A 165 12.99 -12.09 13.99
C ILE A 165 12.59 -11.40 15.29
N HIS A 166 13.51 -10.65 15.89
CA HIS A 166 13.26 -9.89 17.11
C HIS A 166 12.77 -8.48 16.79
N ILE A 167 11.58 -8.12 17.28
CA ILE A 167 11.11 -6.74 17.22
C ILE A 167 11.79 -5.92 18.31
N VAL A 168 12.46 -4.84 17.92
CA VAL A 168 13.22 -3.96 18.82
C VAL A 168 12.64 -2.56 18.77
N TYR A 169 11.99 -2.14 19.85
CA TYR A 169 11.43 -0.81 19.96
C TYR A 169 12.52 0.24 20.15
N THR A 170 12.52 1.28 19.33
CA THR A 170 13.53 2.34 19.27
C THR A 170 12.95 3.66 19.73
N PHE A 171 13.60 4.34 20.68
CA PHE A 171 13.15 5.63 21.18
C PHE A 171 14.32 6.50 21.66
N GLY A 172 14.07 7.81 21.76
CA GLY A 172 15.05 8.79 22.22
C GLY A 172 15.21 8.81 23.75
N GLY A 173 16.37 9.29 24.22
CA GLY A 173 16.70 9.41 25.65
C GLY A 173 15.74 10.28 26.46
N ASP A 174 14.98 11.16 25.81
CA ASP A 174 13.87 11.90 26.42
C ASP A 174 12.76 10.99 26.97
N ASN A 175 12.66 9.75 26.46
CA ASN A 175 11.72 8.73 26.93
C ASN A 175 12.42 7.51 27.54
N ALA A 176 13.59 7.69 28.16
CA ALA A 176 14.42 6.59 28.68
C ALA A 176 13.62 5.55 29.52
N MET A 177 12.66 6.01 30.31
CA MET A 177 11.81 5.14 31.17
C MET A 177 10.91 4.17 30.40
N PHE A 178 10.71 4.35 29.09
CA PHE A 178 10.02 3.34 28.28
C PHE A 178 10.75 1.99 28.31
N ALA A 179 12.05 1.97 28.59
CA ALA A 179 12.83 0.74 28.76
C ALA A 179 12.24 -0.19 29.84
N CYS A 180 11.59 0.35 30.86
CA CYS A 180 10.96 -0.44 31.93
C CYS A 180 9.86 -1.38 31.40
N SER A 181 9.16 -1.00 30.32
CA SER A 181 8.12 -1.81 29.69
C SER A 181 8.66 -3.06 28.98
N PHE A 182 9.99 -3.14 28.77
CA PHE A 182 10.67 -4.24 28.07
C PHE A 182 11.43 -5.19 29.00
N VAL A 183 11.29 -5.02 30.32
CA VAL A 183 11.96 -5.90 31.30
C VAL A 183 11.50 -7.35 31.17
N ALA A 184 10.19 -7.57 30.95
CA ALA A 184 9.59 -8.89 30.89
C ALA A 184 9.58 -9.49 29.46
N ARG A 185 9.23 -8.68 28.45
CA ARG A 185 9.04 -9.12 27.05
C ARG A 185 9.55 -8.09 26.05
N TRP A 186 9.79 -8.54 24.82
CA TRP A 186 10.34 -7.74 23.72
C TRP A 186 11.73 -7.17 24.01
N SER A 187 12.28 -6.47 23.02
CA SER A 187 13.57 -5.80 23.11
C SER A 187 13.41 -4.33 22.82
N CYS A 188 14.33 -3.51 23.33
CA CYS A 188 14.34 -2.09 23.02
C CYS A 188 15.74 -1.49 22.97
N ILE A 189 15.83 -0.36 22.27
CA ILE A 189 17.03 0.45 22.19
C ILE A 189 16.70 1.92 22.42
N CYS A 190 17.29 2.48 23.48
CA CYS A 190 17.22 3.88 23.83
C CYS A 190 18.46 4.60 23.28
N VAL A 191 18.27 5.60 22.43
CA VAL A 191 19.36 6.38 21.82
C VAL A 191 19.45 7.74 22.49
N LEU A 192 20.64 8.10 22.96
CA LEU A 192 20.87 9.37 23.65
C LEU A 192 20.52 10.59 22.75
N ARG A 193 19.67 11.49 23.26
CA ARG A 193 19.36 12.76 22.61
C ARG A 193 19.99 13.96 23.31
N PRO A 194 20.35 15.04 22.59
CA PRO A 194 20.75 16.30 23.20
C PRO A 194 19.72 16.76 24.24
N GLY A 195 20.19 17.15 25.42
CA GLY A 195 19.32 17.58 26.53
C GLY A 195 18.78 16.45 27.42
N SER A 196 18.99 15.17 27.09
CA SER A 196 18.46 14.03 27.86
C SER A 196 19.50 13.27 28.71
N LEU A 197 20.76 13.71 28.73
CA LEU A 197 21.88 12.94 29.29
C LEU A 197 21.70 12.54 30.77
N ALA A 198 21.24 13.45 31.62
CA ALA A 198 21.04 13.15 33.04
C ALA A 198 19.99 12.04 33.21
N TYR A 199 18.81 12.24 32.63
CA TYR A 199 17.71 11.29 32.68
C TYR A 199 18.04 9.93 32.05
N PHE A 200 18.80 9.94 30.94
CA PHE A 200 19.32 8.75 30.28
C PHE A 200 20.25 7.96 31.21
N ASN A 201 21.21 8.64 31.85
CA ASN A 201 22.15 8.00 32.77
C ASN A 201 21.44 7.41 33.98
N ASP A 202 20.55 8.18 34.60
CA ASP A 202 19.77 7.76 35.77
C ASP A 202 18.95 6.50 35.46
N THR A 203 18.25 6.51 34.32
CA THR A 203 17.45 5.35 33.91
C THR A 203 18.33 4.14 33.57
N SER A 204 19.42 4.34 32.82
CA SER A 204 20.32 3.23 32.45
C SER A 204 21.02 2.57 33.64
N ALA A 205 21.05 3.23 34.80
CA ALA A 205 21.65 2.72 36.02
C ALA A 205 20.78 1.69 36.75
N TYR A 206 19.47 1.60 36.47
CA TYR A 206 18.60 0.60 37.08
C TYR A 206 19.13 -0.82 36.82
N ASN A 207 19.34 -1.60 37.89
CA ASN A 207 19.93 -2.93 37.79
C ASN A 207 19.13 -3.89 36.90
N SER A 208 17.79 -3.78 36.92
CA SER A 208 16.87 -4.56 36.08
C SER A 208 17.02 -4.26 34.58
N LEU A 209 17.42 -3.04 34.22
CA LEU A 209 17.65 -2.63 32.84
C LEU A 209 19.07 -2.94 32.40
N ARG A 210 20.07 -2.53 33.20
CA ARG A 210 21.50 -2.68 32.88
C ARG A 210 21.93 -4.13 32.65
N LYS A 211 21.35 -5.08 33.40
CA LYS A 211 21.69 -6.51 33.30
C LYS A 211 20.88 -7.26 32.23
N ASN A 212 19.88 -6.62 31.62
CA ASN A 212 18.97 -7.28 30.68
C ASN A 212 19.52 -7.14 29.24
N PRO A 213 19.88 -8.26 28.57
CA PRO A 213 20.47 -8.21 27.22
C PRO A 213 19.49 -7.70 26.15
N ARG A 214 18.18 -7.66 26.45
CA ARG A 214 17.14 -7.14 25.53
C ARG A 214 17.02 -5.62 25.54
N ILE A 215 17.70 -4.95 26.48
CA ILE A 215 17.59 -3.51 26.70
C ILE A 215 18.94 -2.86 26.42
N ILE A 216 19.00 -2.05 25.37
CA ILE A 216 20.22 -1.40 24.92
C ILE A 216 20.12 0.11 25.12
N PHE A 217 21.14 0.70 25.73
CA PHE A 217 21.30 2.15 25.84
C PHE A 217 22.49 2.57 24.94
N SER A 218 22.20 3.14 23.77
CA SER A 218 23.24 3.67 22.87
C SER A 218 23.61 5.09 23.27
N ARG A 219 24.90 5.31 23.55
CA ARG A 219 25.46 6.64 23.86
C ARG A 219 25.74 7.48 22.62
N ASN A 220 25.54 6.91 21.42
CA ASN A 220 25.60 7.67 20.17
C ASN A 220 24.47 8.69 20.15
N THR A 221 24.78 9.92 19.74
CA THR A 221 23.82 11.02 19.76
C THR A 221 23.26 11.34 18.38
N THR A 222 22.01 11.84 18.34
CA THR A 222 21.36 12.36 17.14
C THR A 222 21.43 13.89 17.10
N ALA A 223 21.13 14.51 15.96
CA ALA A 223 21.02 15.96 15.89
C ALA A 223 19.89 16.49 16.82
N PRO A 224 20.04 17.70 17.39
CA PRO A 224 19.03 18.33 18.25
C PRO A 224 17.88 18.89 17.39
N LEU A 225 17.11 17.98 16.79
CA LEU A 225 15.97 18.33 15.93
C LEU A 225 14.68 17.86 16.58
N ASP A 226 13.67 18.74 16.60
CA ASP A 226 12.34 18.45 17.12
C ASP A 226 11.24 19.05 16.23
N SER A 227 10.08 18.38 16.18
CA SER A 227 8.95 18.83 15.37
C SER A 227 8.34 20.16 15.85
N THR A 228 8.51 20.53 17.12
CA THR A 228 7.96 21.78 17.67
C THR A 228 8.65 22.99 17.08
N THR A 229 9.97 22.93 16.93
CA THR A 229 10.79 23.95 16.27
C THR A 229 10.45 24.07 14.78
N ILE A 230 10.17 22.95 14.11
CA ILE A 230 9.68 22.94 12.71
C ILE A 230 8.31 23.61 12.58
N ARG A 231 7.35 23.29 13.46
CA ARG A 231 6.03 23.96 13.47
C ARG A 231 6.12 25.46 13.75
N ARG A 232 7.18 25.93 14.41
CA ARG A 232 7.49 27.35 14.63
C ARG A 232 8.19 28.04 13.45
N GLY A 233 8.52 27.29 12.38
CA GLY A 233 9.03 27.82 11.12
C GLY A 233 10.47 27.46 10.78
N ASP A 234 11.21 26.78 11.66
CA ASP A 234 12.56 26.30 11.32
C ASP A 234 12.50 24.96 10.57
N LEU A 235 12.54 25.06 9.24
CA LEU A 235 12.41 23.90 8.35
C LEU A 235 13.75 23.18 8.08
N SER A 236 14.85 23.58 8.72
CA SER A 236 16.19 23.01 8.49
C SER A 236 16.25 21.50 8.78
N GLY A 237 15.44 21.05 9.74
CA GLY A 237 15.31 19.65 10.14
C GLY A 237 14.56 18.77 9.15
N LEU A 238 13.87 19.33 8.14
CA LEU A 238 13.08 18.55 7.18
C LEU A 238 13.95 17.99 6.04
N LEU A 239 13.59 16.78 5.59
CA LEU A 239 14.11 16.22 4.34
C LEU A 239 13.54 17.02 3.15
N PRO A 240 14.24 17.12 2.00
CA PRO A 240 13.78 17.93 0.86
C PRO A 240 12.34 17.65 0.42
N LYS A 241 12.01 16.39 0.05
CA LYS A 241 10.66 15.99 -0.38
C LYS A 241 9.59 16.27 0.69
N VAL A 242 9.91 15.96 1.95
CA VAL A 242 9.03 16.21 3.11
C VAL A 242 8.77 17.71 3.29
N ARG A 243 9.80 18.55 3.13
CA ARG A 243 9.69 20.01 3.27
C ARG A 243 8.77 20.60 2.22
N ASP A 244 8.95 20.20 0.97
CA ASP A 244 8.17 20.72 -0.15
C ASP A 244 6.70 20.36 0.03
N ARG A 245 6.42 19.11 0.43
CA ARG A 245 5.07 18.64 0.69
C ARG A 245 4.44 19.29 1.94
N TYR A 246 5.18 19.39 3.04
CA TYR A 246 4.71 20.06 4.26
C TYR A 246 4.37 21.54 4.02
N LEU A 247 5.20 22.25 3.26
CA LEU A 247 4.93 23.64 2.85
C LEU A 247 3.71 23.74 1.93
N TYR A 248 3.52 22.76 1.05
CA TYR A 248 2.31 22.69 0.23
C TYR A 248 1.06 22.50 1.09
N MET A 249 1.05 21.55 2.03
CA MET A 249 -0.07 21.33 2.96
C MET A 249 -0.41 22.61 3.75
N GLN A 250 0.60 23.28 4.29
CA GLN A 250 0.46 24.54 5.03
C GLN A 250 -0.13 25.68 4.18
N ARG A 251 0.14 25.71 2.86
CA ARG A 251 -0.44 26.70 1.93
C ARG A 251 -1.87 26.32 1.55
N ALA A 252 -2.08 25.05 1.20
CA ALA A 252 -3.39 24.52 0.84
C ALA A 252 -4.40 24.78 1.96
N GLU A 253 -4.09 24.49 3.23
CA GLU A 253 -4.97 24.80 4.37
C GLU A 253 -5.37 26.29 4.43
N ARG A 254 -4.45 27.21 4.13
CA ARG A 254 -4.75 28.66 4.09
C ARG A 254 -5.64 29.03 2.92
N ASP A 255 -5.39 28.44 1.76
CA ASP A 255 -6.16 28.71 0.54
C ASP A 255 -7.57 28.11 0.63
N THR A 256 -7.72 26.93 1.24
CA THR A 256 -9.00 26.26 1.51
C THR A 256 -9.87 27.06 2.49
N ALA A 257 -9.24 27.74 3.45
CA ALA A 257 -9.93 28.65 4.37
C ALA A 257 -10.40 29.96 3.69
N LEU A 258 -9.88 30.29 2.51
CA LEU A 258 -10.21 31.51 1.74
C LEU A 258 -11.10 31.25 0.52
N ARG A 259 -11.08 30.03 -0.03
CA ARG A 259 -11.89 29.57 -1.16
C ARG A 259 -12.27 28.13 -0.87
N GLY A 260 -13.57 27.84 -0.83
CA GLY A 260 -14.10 26.50 -0.52
C GLY A 260 -13.34 25.38 -1.24
N ALA A 261 -13.18 24.27 -0.52
CA ALA A 261 -12.42 23.07 -0.85
C ALA A 261 -12.09 22.86 -2.34
N SER A 262 -10.81 23.01 -2.69
CA SER A 262 -10.22 22.34 -3.85
C SER A 262 -8.84 21.84 -3.44
N SER A 263 -8.67 20.52 -3.43
CA SER A 263 -7.44 19.87 -2.98
C SER A 263 -6.81 19.12 -4.15
N LEU A 264 -5.47 19.19 -4.21
CA LEU A 264 -4.54 18.27 -4.86
C LEU A 264 -4.39 18.32 -6.39
N SER A 265 -3.13 18.52 -6.80
CA SER A 265 -2.68 18.79 -8.17
C SER A 265 -2.60 17.58 -9.11
N ASN A 266 -3.50 16.60 -8.95
CA ASN A 266 -3.66 15.43 -9.83
C ASN A 266 -5.13 15.23 -10.25
N SER A 267 -5.97 16.26 -10.11
CA SER A 267 -7.40 16.16 -10.41
C SER A 267 -7.62 15.66 -11.83
N ILE A 268 -8.31 14.52 -11.93
CA ILE A 268 -8.84 14.04 -13.20
C ILE A 268 -10.11 14.81 -13.51
N ASP A 269 -10.21 15.25 -14.75
CA ASP A 269 -11.42 15.86 -15.27
C ASP A 269 -12.44 14.78 -15.67
N THR A 270 -11.97 13.68 -16.27
CA THR A 270 -12.83 12.56 -16.70
C THR A 270 -12.20 11.18 -16.42
N LEU A 271 -12.90 10.30 -15.71
CA LEU A 271 -12.51 8.91 -15.49
C LEU A 271 -13.47 7.97 -16.22
N TYR A 272 -12.92 7.00 -16.94
CA TYR A 272 -13.69 5.99 -17.66
C TYR A 272 -13.55 4.63 -16.97
N VAL A 273 -14.67 4.08 -16.49
CA VAL A 273 -14.76 2.73 -15.91
C VAL A 273 -15.11 1.76 -17.03
N ARG A 274 -14.16 0.88 -17.37
CA ARG A 274 -14.30 -0.05 -18.48
C ARG A 274 -14.94 -1.36 -18.04
N ASN A 275 -16.00 -1.75 -18.72
CA ASN A 275 -16.66 -3.04 -18.59
C ASN A 275 -16.08 -4.02 -19.65
N GLU A 276 -15.30 -5.00 -19.21
CA GLU A 276 -14.71 -6.01 -20.11
C GLU A 276 -15.62 -7.20 -20.41
N GLY A 277 -16.83 -7.23 -19.84
CA GLY A 277 -17.88 -8.21 -20.11
C GLY A 277 -17.44 -9.66 -19.95
N VAL A 278 -17.58 -10.44 -21.03
CA VAL A 278 -17.31 -11.90 -21.05
C VAL A 278 -15.86 -12.20 -20.66
N TRP A 279 -14.91 -11.33 -21.03
CA TRP A 279 -13.49 -11.55 -20.73
C TRP A 279 -13.26 -11.74 -19.23
N THR A 280 -13.75 -10.81 -18.41
CA THR A 280 -13.67 -10.82 -16.94
C THR A 280 -14.20 -12.12 -16.34
N LEU A 281 -15.28 -12.64 -16.92
CA LEU A 281 -16.05 -13.76 -16.38
C LEU A 281 -15.53 -15.13 -16.86
N SER A 282 -14.54 -15.17 -17.76
CA SER A 282 -14.07 -16.40 -18.43
C SER A 282 -13.77 -17.55 -17.45
N SER A 283 -13.08 -17.26 -16.34
CA SER A 283 -12.77 -18.24 -15.29
C SER A 283 -14.00 -18.73 -14.51
N LEU A 284 -15.04 -17.89 -14.42
CA LEU A 284 -16.26 -18.14 -13.64
C LEU A 284 -17.33 -18.88 -14.45
N LEU A 285 -17.35 -18.71 -15.77
CA LEU A 285 -18.39 -19.27 -16.65
C LEU A 285 -18.52 -20.78 -16.56
N GLN A 286 -17.40 -21.49 -16.42
CA GLN A 286 -17.41 -22.96 -16.35
C GLN A 286 -17.77 -23.48 -14.95
N LYS A 287 -17.64 -22.63 -13.93
CA LYS A 287 -17.73 -23.02 -12.52
C LYS A 287 -19.04 -22.57 -11.87
N SER A 288 -19.62 -21.49 -12.37
CA SER A 288 -20.92 -20.98 -11.93
C SER A 288 -22.07 -21.86 -12.45
N LYS A 289 -23.13 -21.97 -11.66
CA LYS A 289 -24.39 -22.61 -12.05
C LYS A 289 -25.34 -21.66 -12.80
N CYS A 290 -24.98 -20.38 -12.91
CA CYS A 290 -25.79 -19.35 -13.56
C CYS A 290 -25.65 -19.38 -15.08
N SER A 291 -26.67 -18.90 -15.79
CA SER A 291 -26.56 -18.65 -17.22
C SER A 291 -25.57 -17.50 -17.50
N LEU A 292 -24.96 -17.50 -18.69
CA LEU A 292 -24.11 -16.40 -19.15
C LEU A 292 -24.84 -15.05 -19.11
N GLU A 293 -26.13 -15.02 -19.48
CA GLU A 293 -26.96 -13.82 -19.42
C GLU A 293 -27.08 -13.27 -17.99
N HIS A 294 -27.32 -14.15 -17.01
CA HIS A 294 -27.41 -13.75 -15.61
C HIS A 294 -26.07 -13.26 -15.06
N LEU A 295 -24.97 -13.93 -15.41
CA LEU A 295 -23.61 -13.51 -15.04
C LEU A 295 -23.25 -12.14 -15.62
N LEU A 296 -23.53 -11.91 -16.90
CA LEU A 296 -23.30 -10.61 -17.55
C LEU A 296 -24.17 -9.51 -16.94
N LYS A 297 -25.41 -9.82 -16.58
CA LYS A 297 -26.29 -8.86 -15.89
C LYS A 297 -25.75 -8.49 -14.51
N ALA A 298 -25.33 -9.47 -13.71
CA ALA A 298 -24.72 -9.22 -12.40
C ALA A 298 -23.42 -8.41 -12.52
N TYR A 299 -22.58 -8.73 -13.50
CA TYR A 299 -21.34 -7.99 -13.72
C TYR A 299 -21.57 -6.57 -14.25
N GLY A 300 -22.56 -6.37 -15.12
CA GLY A 300 -22.97 -5.03 -15.56
C GLY A 300 -23.44 -4.16 -14.40
N ALA A 301 -24.21 -4.73 -13.45
CA ALA A 301 -24.59 -4.05 -12.22
C ALA A 301 -23.36 -3.69 -11.37
N PHE A 302 -22.43 -4.63 -11.18
CA PHE A 302 -21.16 -4.38 -10.49
C PHE A 302 -20.37 -3.21 -11.12
N CYS A 303 -20.26 -3.15 -12.45
CA CYS A 303 -19.52 -2.09 -13.13
C CYS A 303 -20.19 -0.71 -12.96
N GLU A 304 -21.52 -0.64 -13.05
CA GLU A 304 -22.25 0.62 -12.87
C GLU A 304 -22.19 1.12 -11.43
N GLU A 305 -22.28 0.23 -10.46
CA GLU A 305 -22.15 0.60 -9.05
C GLU A 305 -20.69 0.98 -8.70
N LEU A 306 -19.70 0.30 -9.28
CA LEU A 306 -18.30 0.70 -9.16
C LEU A 306 -18.08 2.12 -9.70
N ARG A 307 -18.70 2.48 -10.84
CA ARG A 307 -18.69 3.85 -11.38
C ARG A 307 -19.23 4.86 -10.37
N GLN A 308 -20.32 4.54 -9.68
CA GLN A 308 -20.91 5.39 -8.64
C GLN A 308 -19.99 5.54 -7.42
N VAL A 309 -19.34 4.45 -6.99
CA VAL A 309 -18.35 4.51 -5.90
C VAL A 309 -17.17 5.42 -6.28
N PHE A 310 -16.69 5.36 -7.52
CA PHE A 310 -15.68 6.30 -8.03
C PHE A 310 -16.18 7.75 -8.07
N GLU A 311 -17.44 7.98 -8.45
CA GLU A 311 -18.04 9.32 -8.48
C GLU A 311 -18.07 9.96 -7.10
N LEU A 312 -18.41 9.18 -6.07
CA LEU A 312 -18.40 9.61 -4.67
C LEU A 312 -16.98 9.79 -4.11
N ALA A 313 -15.99 9.03 -4.59
CA ALA A 313 -14.60 9.12 -4.15
C ALA A 313 -13.76 10.18 -4.88
N SER A 314 -14.29 10.78 -5.95
CA SER A 314 -13.57 11.73 -6.81
C SER A 314 -13.81 13.19 -6.41
N ASP A 315 -12.94 14.09 -6.90
CA ASP A 315 -13.07 15.53 -6.66
C ASP A 315 -14.40 16.10 -7.18
N PRO A 316 -15.00 17.10 -6.49
CA PRO A 316 -16.19 17.80 -6.97
C PRO A 316 -15.95 18.42 -8.37
N GLY A 317 -16.55 17.81 -9.41
CA GLY A 317 -16.41 18.22 -10.81
C GLY A 317 -15.73 17.20 -11.72
N ALA A 318 -15.14 16.13 -11.18
CA ALA A 318 -14.72 14.98 -11.96
C ALA A 318 -15.93 14.30 -12.62
N THR A 319 -15.80 13.95 -13.89
CA THR A 319 -16.85 13.25 -14.64
C THR A 319 -16.51 11.76 -14.73
N ILE A 320 -17.35 10.88 -14.18
CA ILE A 320 -17.11 9.43 -14.23
C ILE A 320 -18.07 8.77 -15.21
N GLN A 321 -17.56 8.07 -16.22
CA GLN A 321 -18.33 7.46 -17.31
C GLN A 321 -18.04 5.97 -17.46
N SER A 322 -19.03 5.19 -17.89
CA SER A 322 -18.84 3.79 -18.27
C SER A 322 -18.47 3.66 -19.74
N ILE A 323 -17.58 2.72 -20.06
CA ILE A 323 -17.27 2.31 -21.44
C ILE A 323 -17.29 0.80 -21.56
N ASP A 324 -17.68 0.27 -22.72
CA ASP A 324 -17.71 -1.16 -22.97
C ASP A 324 -16.56 -1.59 -23.89
N LEU A 325 -15.91 -2.71 -23.55
CA LEU A 325 -14.86 -3.32 -24.38
C LEU A 325 -15.34 -3.59 -25.81
N LYS A 326 -16.60 -3.98 -25.98
CA LYS A 326 -17.20 -4.25 -27.29
C LYS A 326 -17.23 -3.02 -28.18
N ASP A 327 -17.48 -1.85 -27.59
CA ASP A 327 -17.50 -0.58 -28.32
C ASP A 327 -16.08 -0.13 -28.68
N GLN A 328 -15.11 -0.31 -27.75
CA GLN A 328 -13.70 -0.07 -28.02
C GLN A 328 -13.18 -0.97 -29.17
N GLN A 329 -13.55 -2.25 -29.20
CA GLN A 329 -13.20 -3.15 -30.30
C GLN A 329 -13.81 -2.68 -31.63
N SER A 330 -15.08 -2.27 -31.64
CA SER A 330 -15.74 -1.73 -32.83
C SER A 330 -15.07 -0.45 -33.36
N ILE A 331 -14.55 0.39 -32.47
CA ILE A 331 -13.80 1.59 -32.84
C ILE A 331 -12.40 1.23 -33.33
N LEU A 332 -11.73 0.28 -32.69
CA LEU A 332 -10.42 -0.23 -33.12
C LEU A 332 -10.49 -0.79 -34.53
N ASP A 333 -11.49 -1.65 -34.82
CA ASP A 333 -11.73 -2.25 -36.13
C ASP A 333 -12.02 -1.21 -37.24
N LYS A 334 -12.54 -0.03 -36.87
CA LYS A 334 -12.77 1.10 -37.79
C LYS A 334 -11.52 1.96 -37.98
N LYS A 335 -10.72 2.14 -36.93
CA LYS A 335 -9.53 3.02 -36.91
C LYS A 335 -8.28 2.34 -37.44
N VAL A 336 -8.23 1.02 -37.42
CA VAL A 336 -7.11 0.22 -37.91
C VAL A 336 -7.55 -0.50 -39.17
N SER A 337 -6.81 -0.29 -40.26
CA SER A 337 -7.09 -1.00 -41.51
C SER A 337 -6.82 -2.50 -41.35
N LYS A 338 -7.51 -3.36 -42.12
CA LYS A 338 -7.28 -4.82 -42.08
C LYS A 338 -5.82 -5.27 -42.35
N HIS A 339 -4.97 -4.38 -42.85
CA HIS A 339 -3.57 -4.65 -43.19
C HIS A 339 -2.58 -4.11 -42.16
N GLU A 340 -3.02 -3.25 -41.23
CA GLU A 340 -2.18 -2.75 -40.15
C GLU A 340 -1.96 -3.85 -39.10
N LYS A 341 -0.70 -4.05 -38.71
CA LYS A 341 -0.31 -5.07 -37.73
C LYS A 341 -0.29 -4.43 -36.34
N ILE A 342 -1.03 -4.99 -35.38
CA ILE A 342 -1.10 -4.47 -34.00
C ILE A 342 -0.21 -5.30 -33.08
N ILE A 343 0.56 -4.63 -32.22
CA ILE A 343 1.16 -5.20 -31.01
C ILE A 343 0.34 -4.70 -29.84
N SER A 344 -0.40 -5.58 -29.18
CA SER A 344 -1.24 -5.19 -28.03
C SER A 344 -0.55 -5.47 -26.71
N LEU A 345 -0.56 -4.48 -25.83
CA LEU A 345 -0.21 -4.63 -24.41
C LEU A 345 -1.46 -4.88 -23.54
N ASP A 346 -2.65 -4.60 -24.08
CA ASP A 346 -3.93 -4.85 -23.43
C ASP A 346 -4.35 -6.31 -23.66
N PRO A 347 -4.57 -7.09 -22.61
CA PRO A 347 -4.94 -8.50 -22.77
C PRO A 347 -6.33 -8.71 -23.39
N CYS A 348 -7.25 -7.76 -23.28
CA CYS A 348 -8.63 -7.91 -23.75
C CYS A 348 -8.82 -7.44 -25.21
N LEU A 349 -7.97 -6.56 -25.72
CA LEU A 349 -8.00 -6.07 -27.09
C LEU A 349 -6.86 -6.73 -27.87
N SER A 350 -7.16 -7.84 -28.56
CA SER A 350 -6.15 -8.64 -29.26
C SER A 350 -5.56 -7.92 -30.47
N GLY A 351 -4.24 -8.02 -30.63
CA GLY A 351 -3.50 -7.63 -31.82
C GLY A 351 -3.05 -8.83 -32.66
N LEU A 352 -2.14 -8.57 -33.62
CA LEU A 352 -1.44 -9.63 -34.36
C LEU A 352 -0.40 -10.33 -33.46
N HIS A 353 0.20 -9.56 -32.55
CA HIS A 353 1.05 -10.08 -31.49
C HIS A 353 0.63 -9.48 -30.14
N ASP A 354 0.23 -10.32 -29.19
CA ASP A 354 -0.11 -9.88 -27.84
C ASP A 354 1.12 -10.05 -26.94
N MET A 355 1.58 -8.95 -26.34
CA MET A 355 2.68 -8.96 -25.37
C MET A 355 2.20 -9.07 -23.93
N SER A 356 0.93 -8.76 -23.66
CA SER A 356 0.28 -8.70 -22.33
C SER A 356 1.30 -8.44 -21.21
N LEU A 357 1.71 -7.18 -21.03
CA LEU A 357 2.72 -6.85 -20.02
C LEU A 357 2.07 -6.61 -18.67
N TRP A 358 2.60 -7.24 -17.63
CA TRP A 358 2.11 -7.10 -16.27
C TRP A 358 3.10 -6.30 -15.44
N HIS A 359 2.66 -5.15 -14.93
CA HIS A 359 3.40 -4.40 -13.92
C HIS A 359 3.32 -5.12 -12.58
N VAL A 360 4.48 -5.47 -12.04
CA VAL A 360 4.59 -6.18 -10.76
C VAL A 360 4.88 -5.18 -9.66
N SER A 361 3.95 -5.06 -8.73
CA SER A 361 4.14 -4.26 -7.52
C SER A 361 4.35 -5.16 -6.30
N LYS A 362 4.71 -4.57 -5.16
CA LYS A 362 4.65 -5.26 -3.87
C LYS A 362 3.48 -4.74 -3.02
N PRO A 363 2.94 -5.52 -2.08
CA PRO A 363 1.79 -5.12 -1.27
C PRO A 363 1.98 -3.73 -0.65
N LEU A 364 0.95 -2.88 -0.76
CA LEU A 364 0.92 -1.50 -0.22
C LEU A 364 2.03 -0.55 -0.72
N THR A 365 2.86 -0.94 -1.69
CA THR A 365 3.88 -0.08 -2.29
C THR A 365 3.32 0.75 -3.45
N LYS A 366 3.95 1.89 -3.74
CA LYS A 366 3.54 2.78 -4.84
C LYS A 366 4.18 2.42 -6.19
N ALA A 367 5.44 1.98 -6.15
CA ALA A 367 6.22 1.77 -7.37
C ALA A 367 6.07 0.35 -7.91
N SER A 368 5.89 0.24 -9.23
CA SER A 368 6.12 -1.01 -9.92
C SER A 368 7.61 -1.37 -9.84
N THR A 369 7.88 -2.61 -9.49
CA THR A 369 9.22 -3.17 -9.27
C THR A 369 9.76 -3.90 -10.50
N ALA A 370 8.87 -4.42 -11.34
CA ALA A 370 9.25 -5.15 -12.55
C ALA A 370 8.10 -5.15 -13.59
N ILE A 371 8.45 -5.55 -14.81
CA ILE A 371 7.48 -5.88 -15.85
C ILE A 371 7.69 -7.35 -16.20
N VAL A 372 6.64 -8.15 -16.11
CA VAL A 372 6.67 -9.58 -16.43
C VAL A 372 5.63 -9.90 -17.51
N ALA A 373 5.87 -10.98 -18.25
CA ALA A 373 4.85 -11.58 -19.10
C ALA A 373 4.05 -12.62 -18.30
N PRO A 374 2.77 -12.89 -18.66
CA PRO A 374 1.93 -13.89 -18.03
C PRO A 374 2.62 -15.24 -17.85
N LEU A 375 2.49 -15.84 -16.65
CA LEU A 375 3.03 -17.17 -16.32
C LEU A 375 2.55 -18.28 -17.28
N GLU A 376 1.33 -18.17 -17.80
CA GLU A 376 0.74 -19.11 -18.77
C GLU A 376 1.14 -18.80 -20.22
N GLN A 377 1.84 -17.68 -20.46
CA GLN A 377 2.30 -17.24 -21.78
C GLN A 377 3.81 -16.95 -21.78
N THR A 378 4.62 -18.00 -21.59
CA THR A 378 6.01 -18.02 -22.09
C THR A 378 6.11 -17.74 -23.61
N SER A 379 4.97 -17.62 -24.29
CA SER A 379 4.81 -17.29 -25.70
C SER A 379 4.62 -15.80 -26.02
N ALA A 380 4.21 -14.91 -25.10
CA ALA A 380 3.86 -13.52 -25.45
C ALA A 380 5.05 -12.71 -26.01
N VAL A 381 6.18 -12.71 -25.30
CA VAL A 381 7.44 -12.13 -25.80
C VAL A 381 8.00 -12.90 -26.99
N LYS A 382 7.73 -14.21 -27.06
CA LYS A 382 8.15 -15.08 -28.17
C LYS A 382 7.42 -14.73 -29.47
N HIS A 383 6.15 -14.33 -29.39
CA HIS A 383 5.34 -13.94 -30.56
C HIS A 383 5.81 -12.61 -31.15
N VAL A 384 6.17 -11.61 -30.33
CA VAL A 384 6.74 -10.36 -30.86
C VAL A 384 8.12 -10.56 -31.45
N ARG A 385 8.96 -11.44 -30.88
CA ARG A 385 10.24 -11.82 -31.52
C ARG A 385 10.07 -12.55 -32.86
N GLN A 386 8.87 -13.08 -33.13
CA GLN A 386 8.51 -13.73 -34.39
C GLN A 386 7.77 -12.78 -35.34
N ALA A 387 7.68 -11.49 -34.98
CA ALA A 387 7.08 -10.47 -35.84
C ALA A 387 7.80 -10.38 -37.18
N GLU A 388 7.01 -10.40 -38.25
CA GLU A 388 7.50 -10.20 -39.61
C GLU A 388 7.90 -8.74 -39.82
N ALA A 389 8.94 -8.49 -40.63
CA ALA A 389 9.33 -7.13 -41.00
C ALA A 389 8.12 -6.30 -41.51
N GLY A 390 8.00 -5.07 -41.04
CA GLY A 390 6.87 -4.22 -41.36
C GLY A 390 6.58 -3.13 -40.32
N ALA A 391 5.52 -2.38 -40.59
CA ALA A 391 5.04 -1.30 -39.75
C ALA A 391 3.99 -1.81 -38.75
N TYR A 392 4.16 -1.46 -37.47
CA TYR A 392 3.29 -1.88 -36.37
C TYR A 392 2.64 -0.71 -35.65
N VAL A 393 1.40 -0.93 -35.21
CA VAL A 393 0.66 -0.09 -34.27
C VAL A 393 0.80 -0.69 -32.89
N VAL A 394 1.21 0.08 -31.88
CA VAL A 394 1.23 -0.37 -30.49
C VAL A 394 -0.02 0.10 -29.78
N LEU A 395 -0.77 -0.83 -29.20
CA LEU A 395 -1.96 -0.57 -28.40
C LEU A 395 -1.66 -0.76 -26.92
N ALA A 396 -2.00 0.21 -26.08
CA ALA A 396 -1.82 0.15 -24.62
C ALA A 396 -3.00 0.79 -23.89
N GLU A 397 -3.03 0.64 -22.56
CA GLU A 397 -4.03 1.32 -21.71
C GLU A 397 -3.87 2.84 -21.77
N HIS A 398 -2.65 3.33 -21.52
CA HIS A 398 -2.32 4.75 -21.53
C HIS A 398 -0.96 5.03 -22.21
N PHE A 399 -0.79 6.26 -22.70
CA PHE A 399 0.48 6.79 -23.18
C PHE A 399 0.79 8.16 -22.55
N PRO A 400 2.07 8.51 -22.32
CA PRO A 400 3.25 7.66 -22.51
C PRO A 400 3.27 6.48 -21.53
N VAL A 401 3.72 5.31 -22.01
CA VAL A 401 4.04 4.17 -21.15
C VAL A 401 5.31 4.47 -20.35
N ASP A 402 5.58 3.71 -19.30
CA ASP A 402 6.81 3.90 -18.55
C ASP A 402 8.06 3.52 -19.38
N PRO A 403 9.24 4.09 -19.06
CA PRO A 403 10.47 3.85 -19.84
C PRO A 403 10.94 2.40 -19.87
N ALA A 404 10.56 1.54 -18.92
CA ALA A 404 10.90 0.12 -18.96
C ALA A 404 10.02 -0.62 -19.97
N THR A 405 8.72 -0.30 -20.04
CA THR A 405 7.81 -0.82 -21.08
C THR A 405 8.26 -0.39 -22.47
N GLU A 406 8.59 0.88 -22.66
CA GLU A 406 9.03 1.40 -23.97
C GLU A 406 10.32 0.71 -24.46
N ARG A 407 11.29 0.54 -23.56
CA ARG A 407 12.53 -0.21 -23.86
C ARG A 407 12.22 -1.66 -24.21
N LEU A 408 11.35 -2.32 -23.45
CA LEU A 408 11.00 -3.71 -23.72
C LEU A 408 10.37 -3.85 -25.12
N ILE A 409 9.41 -3.00 -25.48
CA ILE A 409 8.81 -3.03 -26.83
C ILE A 409 9.90 -2.86 -27.90
N THR A 410 10.79 -1.88 -27.72
CA THR A 410 11.85 -1.58 -28.69
C THR A 410 12.87 -2.71 -28.81
N GLU A 411 13.27 -3.33 -27.71
CA GLU A 411 14.26 -4.42 -27.68
C GLU A 411 13.70 -5.76 -28.19
N GLN A 412 12.40 -6.01 -28.02
CA GLN A 412 11.78 -7.26 -28.47
C GLN A 412 11.40 -7.24 -29.96
N LEU A 413 11.36 -6.07 -30.60
CA LEU A 413 11.04 -5.92 -32.02
C LEU A 413 12.18 -6.44 -32.93
N PRO A 414 11.90 -7.38 -33.84
CA PRO A 414 12.89 -7.88 -34.78
C PRO A 414 13.42 -6.81 -35.74
N THR A 415 14.63 -7.00 -36.26
CA THR A 415 15.23 -6.13 -37.28
C THR A 415 14.32 -6.04 -38.51
N GLY A 416 14.00 -4.82 -38.94
CA GLY A 416 13.08 -4.56 -40.05
C GLY A 416 11.62 -4.31 -39.62
N CYS A 417 11.32 -4.37 -38.32
CA CYS A 417 10.07 -3.87 -37.76
C CYS A 417 10.20 -2.40 -37.34
N SER A 418 9.15 -1.61 -37.51
CA SER A 418 9.08 -0.23 -37.01
C SER A 418 7.72 0.06 -36.37
N VAL A 419 7.73 0.78 -35.26
CA VAL A 419 6.49 1.31 -34.68
C VAL A 419 6.14 2.60 -35.39
N VAL A 420 4.99 2.63 -36.06
CA VAL A 420 4.53 3.78 -36.84
C VAL A 420 3.44 4.59 -36.14
N LYS A 421 2.79 3.99 -35.13
CA LYS A 421 1.63 4.57 -34.46
C LYS A 421 1.47 3.98 -33.06
N TYR A 422 1.04 4.82 -32.13
CA TYR A 422 0.63 4.45 -30.78
C TYR A 422 -0.86 4.74 -30.62
N MET A 423 -1.58 3.84 -29.94
CA MET A 423 -3.01 3.98 -29.66
C MET A 423 -3.29 3.60 -28.21
N SER A 424 -4.01 4.45 -27.50
CA SER A 424 -4.44 4.22 -26.11
C SER A 424 -5.92 3.84 -26.03
N HIS A 425 -6.41 3.46 -24.85
CA HIS A 425 -7.85 3.32 -24.61
C HIS A 425 -8.61 4.62 -24.91
N MET A 426 -8.01 5.77 -24.62
CA MET A 426 -8.61 7.08 -24.89
C MET A 426 -8.87 7.31 -26.37
N ASP A 427 -8.01 6.79 -27.25
CA ASP A 427 -8.23 6.80 -28.70
C ASP A 427 -9.41 5.91 -29.12
N LEU A 428 -9.90 5.04 -28.24
CA LEU A 428 -10.99 4.10 -28.49
C LEU A 428 -12.31 4.49 -27.80
N ILE A 429 -12.42 5.70 -27.23
CA ILE A 429 -13.64 6.16 -26.54
C ILE A 429 -14.48 7.08 -27.42
N THR A 430 -13.85 8.00 -28.16
CA THR A 430 -14.54 8.89 -29.10
C THR A 430 -14.08 8.63 -30.52
N SER A 431 -15.02 8.72 -31.48
CA SER A 431 -14.77 8.67 -32.92
C SER A 431 -13.93 9.84 -33.47
N GLY A 432 -13.24 10.59 -32.60
CA GLY A 432 -12.32 11.68 -32.91
C GLY A 432 -10.92 11.20 -33.34
N SER A 433 -10.32 11.98 -34.24
CA SER A 433 -9.09 11.74 -35.02
C SER A 433 -7.90 11.10 -34.29
N CYS A 434 -7.28 10.11 -34.95
CA CYS A 434 -5.92 9.63 -34.70
C CYS A 434 -4.93 10.78 -34.95
N TYR A 435 -4.22 11.28 -33.94
CA TYR A 435 -3.25 12.35 -34.11
C TYR A 435 -1.80 11.88 -33.96
N MET A 436 -1.02 12.06 -35.03
CA MET A 436 0.43 12.23 -34.93
C MET A 436 0.72 13.67 -34.47
N ALA A 437 1.54 13.81 -33.43
CA ALA A 437 2.23 15.04 -33.03
C ALA A 437 1.38 16.32 -32.77
N SER A 438 0.91 16.49 -31.53
CA SER A 438 1.07 17.74 -30.75
C SER A 438 0.51 17.58 -29.33
N PHE A 439 1.38 17.67 -28.32
CA PHE A 439 1.04 17.69 -26.89
C PHE A 439 0.30 19.00 -26.50
N LYS A 440 -0.88 19.27 -27.05
CA LYS A 440 -1.81 20.25 -26.48
C LYS A 440 -2.85 19.50 -25.65
N ARG A 441 -2.47 19.17 -24.41
CA ARG A 441 -3.33 18.59 -23.36
C ARG A 441 -4.67 19.35 -23.32
N ARG A 442 -5.75 18.70 -23.70
CA ARG A 442 -7.11 19.08 -23.37
C ARG A 442 -7.63 17.98 -22.46
N LYS A 443 -7.90 18.33 -21.19
CA LYS A 443 -8.42 17.50 -20.09
C LYS A 443 -7.49 16.41 -19.56
N ASN A 444 -7.43 16.28 -18.23
CA ASN A 444 -6.81 15.14 -17.53
C ASN A 444 -7.81 13.98 -17.55
N GLU A 445 -7.63 13.02 -18.46
CA GLU A 445 -8.54 11.88 -18.60
C GLU A 445 -7.80 10.56 -18.34
N ALA A 446 -8.48 9.58 -17.75
CA ALA A 446 -7.93 8.22 -17.57
C ALA A 446 -9.00 7.15 -17.74
N THR A 447 -8.56 5.92 -18.01
CA THR A 447 -9.40 4.72 -18.01
C THR A 447 -8.94 3.80 -16.89
N ILE A 448 -9.88 3.10 -16.25
CA ILE A 448 -9.62 2.01 -15.30
C ILE A 448 -10.43 0.79 -15.70
N ASN A 449 -9.87 -0.40 -15.47
CA ASN A 449 -10.49 -1.67 -15.82
C ASN A 449 -11.36 -2.17 -14.64
N ALA A 450 -12.66 -2.40 -14.84
CA ALA A 450 -13.55 -2.81 -13.76
C ALA A 450 -13.20 -4.21 -13.21
N ARG A 451 -12.65 -5.09 -14.07
CA ARG A 451 -12.13 -6.40 -13.63
C ARG A 451 -11.06 -6.30 -12.54
N ASP A 452 -10.34 -5.19 -12.43
CA ASP A 452 -9.28 -5.02 -11.43
C ASP A 452 -9.82 -4.82 -10.01
N TYR A 453 -11.13 -4.66 -9.88
CA TYR A 453 -11.85 -4.50 -8.62
C TYR A 453 -12.69 -5.74 -8.26
N LEU A 454 -12.94 -6.63 -9.23
CA LEU A 454 -13.66 -7.87 -8.99
C LEU A 454 -12.70 -8.98 -8.53
N ALA A 455 -12.88 -9.43 -7.28
CA ALA A 455 -12.10 -10.48 -6.67
C ALA A 455 -12.12 -11.77 -7.49
N GLY A 456 -10.94 -12.28 -7.80
CA GLY A 456 -10.80 -13.56 -8.50
C GLY A 456 -11.22 -13.56 -9.98
N SER A 457 -11.42 -12.39 -10.58
CA SER A 457 -11.75 -12.26 -12.00
C SER A 457 -10.62 -12.70 -12.94
N HIS A 458 -10.94 -13.02 -14.20
CA HIS A 458 -9.97 -13.48 -15.19
C HIS A 458 -8.99 -12.37 -15.59
N GLU A 459 -7.70 -12.60 -15.33
CA GLU A 459 -6.62 -11.62 -15.51
C GLU A 459 -6.88 -10.23 -14.91
N GLY A 460 -7.79 -10.14 -13.94
CA GLY A 460 -8.03 -8.91 -13.20
C GLY A 460 -7.09 -8.77 -12.00
N GLY A 461 -7.06 -7.56 -11.48
CA GLY A 461 -6.34 -7.16 -10.30
C GLY A 461 -4.91 -6.79 -10.61
N ILE A 462 -4.27 -6.16 -9.64
CA ILE A 462 -2.86 -5.79 -9.69
C ILE A 462 -2.00 -7.03 -9.43
N VAL A 463 -0.97 -7.21 -10.23
CA VAL A 463 0.00 -8.28 -10.03
C VAL A 463 0.94 -7.89 -8.89
N LEU A 464 0.97 -8.73 -7.85
CA LEU A 464 1.83 -8.56 -6.69
C LEU A 464 2.89 -9.66 -6.63
N GLN A 465 4.11 -9.30 -6.22
CA GLN A 465 5.15 -10.26 -5.88
C GLN A 465 5.22 -10.45 -4.36
N LEU A 466 5.11 -11.70 -3.91
CA LEU A 466 5.22 -12.12 -2.52
C LEU A 466 6.43 -13.05 -2.34
N GLY A 467 7.16 -12.94 -1.22
CA GLY A 467 8.21 -13.89 -0.84
C GLY A 467 9.23 -14.19 -1.95
N ASP A 468 9.50 -15.49 -2.16
CA ASP A 468 10.43 -16.06 -3.16
C ASP A 468 9.92 -15.91 -4.61
N GLU A 469 9.57 -14.70 -5.01
CA GLU A 469 9.11 -14.34 -6.36
C GLU A 469 7.75 -14.94 -6.78
N GLN A 470 6.93 -15.35 -5.81
CA GLN A 470 5.58 -15.82 -6.10
C GLN A 470 4.72 -14.65 -6.60
N LEU A 471 4.25 -14.75 -7.84
CA LEU A 471 3.33 -13.77 -8.42
C LEU A 471 1.88 -14.14 -8.09
N VAL A 472 1.15 -13.17 -7.55
CA VAL A 472 -0.28 -13.28 -7.22
C VAL A 472 -1.05 -12.12 -7.84
N ARG A 473 -2.38 -12.16 -7.81
CA ARG A 473 -3.25 -11.08 -8.28
C ARG A 473 -4.20 -10.65 -7.18
N ALA A 474 -4.20 -9.37 -6.87
CA ALA A 474 -5.05 -8.78 -5.85
C ALA A 474 -5.99 -7.72 -6.45
N PRO A 475 -7.24 -7.64 -5.98
CA PRO A 475 -8.09 -6.49 -6.26
C PRO A 475 -7.38 -5.18 -5.92
N SER A 476 -7.61 -4.13 -6.72
CA SER A 476 -6.96 -2.82 -6.57
C SER A 476 -7.52 -2.00 -5.38
N ILE A 477 -7.64 -2.64 -4.21
CA ILE A 477 -8.22 -2.12 -2.97
C ILE A 477 -7.49 -2.67 -1.73
N ILE A 478 -7.68 -1.99 -0.59
CA ILE A 478 -7.11 -2.35 0.70
C ILE A 478 -7.68 -3.71 1.16
N PRO A 479 -6.90 -4.59 1.80
CA PRO A 479 -5.55 -4.37 2.35
C PRO A 479 -4.37 -4.66 1.43
N TYR A 480 -4.61 -5.06 0.18
CA TYR A 480 -3.54 -5.54 -0.68
C TYR A 480 -2.86 -4.41 -1.45
N VAL A 481 -3.67 -3.52 -2.00
CA VAL A 481 -3.27 -2.43 -2.88
C VAL A 481 -3.89 -1.15 -2.37
N ARG A 482 -3.14 -0.05 -2.36
CA ARG A 482 -3.71 1.26 -2.02
C ARG A 482 -4.33 1.88 -3.27
N PRO A 483 -5.65 2.16 -3.30
CA PRO A 483 -6.27 2.90 -4.39
C PRO A 483 -5.53 4.20 -4.69
N SER A 484 -5.10 4.95 -3.66
CA SER A 484 -4.37 6.21 -3.85
C SER A 484 -2.97 6.07 -4.49
N HIS A 485 -2.46 4.85 -4.66
CA HIS A 485 -1.21 4.58 -5.37
C HIS A 485 -1.43 4.22 -6.85
N GLN A 486 -2.58 3.63 -7.18
CA GLN A 486 -2.87 3.07 -8.50
C GLN A 486 -3.87 3.92 -9.29
N THR A 487 -4.80 4.58 -8.60
CA THR A 487 -5.88 5.33 -9.19
C THR A 487 -5.99 6.74 -8.59
N HIS A 488 -6.98 7.48 -9.06
CA HIS A 488 -7.23 8.86 -8.69
C HIS A 488 -8.12 8.99 -7.44
N VAL A 489 -8.11 7.95 -6.59
CA VAL A 489 -8.81 7.94 -5.30
C VAL A 489 -7.93 8.64 -4.26
N ASP A 490 -8.50 9.62 -3.55
CA ASP A 490 -7.76 10.33 -2.51
C ASP A 490 -7.41 9.41 -1.32
N ALA A 491 -6.22 9.59 -0.75
CA ALA A 491 -5.79 8.81 0.41
C ALA A 491 -6.68 9.00 1.65
N MET A 492 -7.48 10.06 1.73
CA MET A 492 -8.45 10.28 2.82
C MET A 492 -9.66 9.35 2.71
N VAL A 493 -10.05 9.00 1.48
CA VAL A 493 -11.28 8.23 1.20
C VAL A 493 -10.98 6.80 0.76
N GLU A 494 -9.71 6.41 0.61
CA GLU A 494 -9.30 5.07 0.15
C GLU A 494 -9.86 3.92 1.02
N MET A 495 -10.08 4.17 2.31
CA MET A 495 -10.66 3.21 3.26
C MET A 495 -12.14 2.97 2.99
N TRP A 496 -12.93 4.05 2.98
CA TRP A 496 -14.34 4.01 2.59
C TRP A 496 -14.49 3.36 1.21
N PHE A 497 -13.72 3.82 0.23
CA PHE A 497 -13.74 3.29 -1.14
C PHE A 497 -13.51 1.78 -1.16
N SER A 498 -12.46 1.31 -0.47
CA SER A 498 -12.14 -0.12 -0.43
C SER A 498 -13.25 -0.94 0.24
N ARG A 499 -13.86 -0.43 1.32
CA ARG A 499 -15.01 -1.09 1.96
C ARG A 499 -16.20 -1.21 1.00
N GLN A 500 -16.55 -0.12 0.32
CA GLN A 500 -17.65 -0.12 -0.66
C GLN A 500 -17.40 -1.14 -1.78
N VAL A 501 -16.17 -1.21 -2.31
CA VAL A 501 -15.84 -2.18 -3.37
C VAL A 501 -15.88 -3.63 -2.84
N TRP A 502 -15.51 -3.90 -1.59
CA TRP A 502 -15.70 -5.23 -1.00
C TRP A 502 -17.18 -5.60 -0.85
N ASP A 503 -18.04 -4.64 -0.50
CA ASP A 503 -19.50 -4.82 -0.51
C ASP A 503 -20.04 -5.11 -1.93
N LEU A 504 -19.55 -4.39 -2.95
CA LEU A 504 -19.88 -4.69 -4.35
C LEU A 504 -19.51 -6.14 -4.72
N ASN A 505 -18.35 -6.61 -4.27
CA ASN A 505 -17.90 -7.99 -4.49
C ASN A 505 -18.83 -8.99 -3.81
N LEU A 506 -19.17 -8.77 -2.52
CA LEU A 506 -20.10 -9.62 -1.79
C LEU A 506 -21.43 -9.74 -2.53
N ARG A 507 -22.03 -8.61 -2.88
CA ARG A 507 -23.32 -8.58 -3.59
C ARG A 507 -23.26 -9.21 -4.97
N PHE A 508 -22.15 -9.04 -5.70
CA PHE A 508 -21.95 -9.74 -6.97
C PHE A 508 -21.98 -11.26 -6.76
N PHE A 509 -21.22 -11.79 -5.80
CA PHE A 509 -21.16 -13.23 -5.56
C PHE A 509 -22.48 -13.81 -5.03
N GLU A 510 -23.22 -13.06 -4.20
CA GLU A 510 -24.56 -13.42 -3.77
C GLU A 510 -25.55 -13.44 -4.95
N ALA A 511 -25.50 -12.43 -5.82
CA ALA A 511 -26.38 -12.33 -6.98
C ALA A 511 -26.22 -13.53 -7.94
N ILE A 512 -25.03 -14.13 -8.00
CA ILE A 512 -24.75 -15.32 -8.82
C ILE A 512 -24.86 -16.64 -8.03
N GLY A 513 -25.51 -16.60 -6.86
CA GLY A 513 -25.94 -17.76 -6.07
C GLY A 513 -25.03 -18.14 -4.90
N GLY A 514 -23.95 -17.40 -4.64
CA GLY A 514 -23.09 -17.56 -3.45
C GLY A 514 -22.33 -18.89 -3.33
N GLY A 515 -22.41 -19.75 -4.34
CA GLY A 515 -21.85 -21.12 -4.28
C GLY A 515 -20.39 -21.23 -4.70
N LEU A 516 -19.75 -20.13 -5.11
CA LEU A 516 -18.36 -20.14 -5.54
C LEU A 516 -17.41 -20.01 -4.34
N THR A 517 -16.31 -20.74 -4.42
CA THR A 517 -15.26 -20.81 -3.40
C THR A 517 -13.95 -20.25 -3.93
N VAL A 518 -12.96 -20.06 -3.07
CA VAL A 518 -11.63 -19.54 -3.46
C VAL A 518 -11.02 -20.33 -4.62
N LYS A 519 -11.07 -21.68 -4.60
CA LYS A 519 -10.58 -22.54 -5.71
C LYS A 519 -11.28 -22.31 -7.06
N ASP A 520 -12.43 -21.65 -7.05
CA ASP A 520 -13.15 -21.32 -8.27
C ASP A 520 -12.65 -20.02 -8.93
N MET A 521 -11.84 -19.22 -8.24
CA MET A 521 -11.32 -17.96 -8.76
C MET A 521 -10.19 -18.15 -9.78
N ALA A 522 -9.69 -17.08 -10.38
CA ALA A 522 -8.48 -17.11 -11.19
C ALA A 522 -7.24 -17.50 -10.37
N VAL A 523 -6.29 -18.23 -10.97
CA VAL A 523 -5.12 -18.82 -10.28
C VAL A 523 -4.28 -17.81 -9.51
N GLY A 524 -4.12 -16.58 -10.02
CA GLY A 524 -3.39 -15.52 -9.33
C GLY A 524 -4.06 -15.09 -8.02
N PHE A 525 -5.39 -15.07 -7.97
CA PHE A 525 -6.13 -14.74 -6.76
C PHE A 525 -6.17 -15.92 -5.78
N GLN A 526 -6.25 -17.16 -6.28
CA GLN A 526 -6.09 -18.36 -5.43
C GLN A 526 -4.76 -18.35 -4.69
N ALA A 527 -3.67 -18.04 -5.40
CA ALA A 527 -2.34 -17.95 -4.81
C ALA A 527 -2.23 -16.82 -3.77
N LEU A 528 -2.93 -15.69 -3.98
CA LEU A 528 -3.06 -14.64 -2.96
C LEU A 528 -3.75 -15.21 -1.72
N CYS A 529 -4.93 -15.81 -1.86
CA CYS A 529 -5.69 -16.37 -0.75
C CYS A 529 -4.89 -17.42 0.03
N GLU A 530 -4.18 -18.32 -0.66
CA GLU A 530 -3.29 -19.30 -0.03
C GLU A 530 -2.17 -18.63 0.76
N ALA A 531 -1.50 -17.61 0.19
CA ALA A 531 -0.45 -16.87 0.86
C ALA A 531 -0.94 -16.11 2.12
N GLN A 532 -2.22 -15.70 2.11
CA GLN A 532 -2.91 -15.10 3.24
C GLN A 532 -3.38 -16.13 4.29
N GLY A 533 -3.40 -17.43 3.95
CA GLY A 533 -3.95 -18.48 4.80
C GLY A 533 -5.48 -18.62 4.75
N PHE A 534 -6.13 -18.15 3.68
CA PHE A 534 -7.54 -18.44 3.43
C PHE A 534 -7.71 -19.84 2.81
N PRO A 535 -8.61 -20.70 3.31
CA PRO A 535 -8.84 -22.03 2.76
C PRO A 535 -9.37 -21.98 1.32
N ALA A 536 -8.95 -22.94 0.50
CA ALA A 536 -9.38 -23.04 -0.90
C ALA A 536 -10.88 -23.33 -1.06
N ASP A 537 -11.51 -23.95 -0.07
CA ASP A 537 -12.94 -24.26 0.00
C ASP A 537 -13.78 -23.16 0.68
N MET A 538 -13.15 -22.09 1.15
CA MET A 538 -13.85 -20.93 1.72
C MET A 538 -14.78 -20.31 0.65
N PRO A 539 -16.07 -20.09 0.95
CA PRO A 539 -16.96 -19.31 0.09
C PRO A 539 -16.40 -17.91 -0.16
N VAL A 540 -16.44 -17.43 -1.40
CA VAL A 540 -15.94 -16.08 -1.71
C VAL A 540 -16.79 -14.99 -1.04
N THR A 541 -18.07 -15.27 -0.78
CA THR A 541 -18.93 -14.39 0.03
C THR A 541 -18.42 -14.25 1.46
N GLU A 542 -17.99 -15.34 2.10
CA GLU A 542 -17.38 -15.31 3.43
C GLU A 542 -16.02 -14.59 3.42
N LEU A 543 -15.24 -14.77 2.36
CA LEU A 543 -14.01 -14.01 2.16
C LEU A 543 -14.30 -12.49 2.08
N CYS A 544 -15.29 -12.07 1.29
CA CYS A 544 -15.65 -10.65 1.17
C CYS A 544 -16.16 -10.10 2.51
N ASP A 545 -17.02 -10.84 3.21
CA ASP A 545 -17.54 -10.48 4.53
C ASP A 545 -16.42 -10.32 5.57
N TRP A 546 -15.39 -11.18 5.55
CA TRP A 546 -14.20 -11.01 6.40
C TRP A 546 -13.50 -9.67 6.15
N HIS A 547 -13.37 -9.25 4.87
CA HIS A 547 -12.76 -7.96 4.54
C HIS A 547 -13.64 -6.80 5.00
N ILE A 548 -14.96 -6.88 4.83
CA ILE A 548 -15.92 -5.84 5.25
C ILE A 548 -15.88 -5.66 6.76
N LYS A 549 -15.96 -6.75 7.52
CA LYS A 549 -15.90 -6.75 8.99
C LYS A 549 -14.61 -6.14 9.53
N ALA A 550 -13.49 -6.38 8.87
CA ALA A 550 -12.23 -5.76 9.26
C ALA A 550 -12.30 -4.23 9.25
N PHE A 551 -13.09 -3.58 8.38
CA PHE A 551 -13.30 -2.13 8.43
C PHE A 551 -14.20 -1.70 9.59
N GLU A 552 -15.17 -2.51 9.98
CA GLU A 552 -16.11 -2.24 11.06
C GLU A 552 -15.41 -2.32 12.43
N ASP A 553 -14.53 -3.30 12.61
CA ASP A 553 -13.72 -3.49 13.83
C ASP A 553 -12.74 -2.33 14.09
N MET A 554 -12.44 -1.52 13.08
CA MET A 554 -11.54 -0.36 13.18
C MET A 554 -12.25 0.91 13.67
N ASP A 555 -13.54 0.84 14.03
CA ASP A 555 -14.42 2.00 14.31
C ASP A 555 -14.34 3.07 13.19
N TYR A 556 -14.15 2.63 11.94
CA TYR A 556 -14.09 3.54 10.81
C TYR A 556 -15.49 4.12 10.56
N VAL A 557 -15.73 5.31 11.09
CA VAL A 557 -16.87 6.14 10.71
C VAL A 557 -16.52 6.75 9.36
N GLY A 558 -17.08 6.20 8.29
CA GLY A 558 -16.93 6.75 6.94
C GLY A 558 -17.46 8.18 6.83
N ILE A 559 -17.38 8.75 5.63
CA ILE A 559 -18.25 9.87 5.26
C ILE A 559 -19.68 9.35 5.48
N GLU A 560 -20.47 10.01 6.33
CA GLU A 560 -21.84 9.59 6.62
C GLU A 560 -22.59 9.35 5.30
N ASP A 561 -23.22 8.19 5.16
CA ASP A 561 -24.11 7.87 4.05
C ASP A 561 -25.38 8.75 4.22
N ASP A 562 -25.28 10.02 3.83
CA ASP A 562 -26.39 10.98 3.78
C ASP A 562 -27.28 10.76 2.53
#